data_AF-A0A8H7IPY3-F1
#
_entry.id   AF-A0A8H7IPY3-F1
#
_cell.length_a   1.000
_cell.length_b   1.000
_cell.length_c   1.000
_cell.angle_alpha   90.00
_cell.angle_beta   90.00
_cell.angle_gamma   90.00
#
_symmetry.space_group_name_H-M   'P 1'
#
loop_
_entity.id
_entity.type
_entity.pdbx_description
1 polymer ?
#
loop_
_entity_poly.entity_id
_entity_poly.type
_entity_poly.pdbx_seq_one_letter_code
_entity_poly.pdbx_strand_id
1 'polypeptide(L)'
;MLADTAPSLRNLFPNALSLLSLSILLPLFLHLLWRLLLNPQNPKPSTQAHPEGKPTARKKSQSSFYGTPTTTPLNFTNVAPFPTSPSSSSSSPHVSTEPDRWYRDRTLISAPDRVYTPTMALRTCPFDDWLRVDTNYPARMTHKRNVLDAYGWKQVGGAMACRPEAEAAVRELLGFFKNVAADRLLMRVNWGINDREELFFLDGTHLYEGDEAAPDEKIDISQVQLRIERQVLRRLPRSGAICMLTKTYLYRLVEIAEEPGFAARLGGMLHKLPEKLAFYKRKPVWGKAVLAYLDEMAAKHPALPTDDE
;
A
#
# COMPACT_ATOMS: atom_id res chain seq x y z
N MET A 1 -8.01 66.22 38.99
CA MET A 1 -8.63 67.24 38.11
C MET A 1 -8.67 66.62 36.73
N LEU A 2 -9.82 66.08 36.30
CA LEU A 2 -10.82 66.77 35.44
C LEU A 2 -10.18 67.19 34.10
N ALA A 3 -10.67 66.87 32.91
CA ALA A 3 -11.81 66.10 32.40
C ALA A 3 -11.64 66.03 30.86
N ASP A 4 -12.32 65.06 30.23
CA ASP A 4 -12.95 65.11 28.90
C ASP A 4 -12.26 65.81 27.70
N THR A 5 -12.07 65.05 26.61
CA THR A 5 -13.07 65.01 25.52
C THR A 5 -12.61 64.03 24.44
N ALA A 6 -13.29 62.89 24.33
CA ALA A 6 -13.17 61.99 23.19
C ALA A 6 -14.20 62.38 22.12
N PRO A 7 -13.83 62.64 20.85
CA PRO A 7 -14.81 62.74 19.78
C PRO A 7 -15.37 61.34 19.46
N SER A 8 -16.68 61.23 19.56
CA SER A 8 -17.45 60.00 19.39
C SER A 8 -17.19 59.29 18.05
N LEU A 9 -17.05 57.97 18.08
CA LEU A 9 -17.01 57.05 16.93
C LEU A 9 -18.29 57.05 16.06
N ARG A 10 -19.23 57.97 16.29
CA ARG A 10 -20.50 58.06 15.56
C ARG A 10 -20.43 58.80 14.22
N ASN A 11 -19.28 59.34 13.82
CA ASN A 11 -19.14 60.13 12.59
C ASN A 11 -18.35 59.47 11.44
N LEU A 12 -18.03 58.17 11.52
CA LEU A 12 -17.30 57.47 10.44
C LEU A 12 -18.16 56.53 9.58
N PHE A 13 -19.43 56.31 9.92
CA PHE A 13 -20.32 55.45 9.12
C PHE A 13 -21.76 55.99 9.12
N PRO A 14 -22.16 56.79 8.12
CA PRO A 14 -23.46 57.46 8.16
C PRO A 14 -24.66 56.54 7.86
N ASN A 15 -24.48 55.24 7.65
CA ASN A 15 -25.59 54.32 7.38
C ASN A 15 -25.33 52.92 7.96
N ALA A 16 -26.07 52.53 9.01
CA ALA A 16 -26.04 51.17 9.58
C ALA A 16 -26.43 50.06 8.56
N LEU A 17 -27.02 50.44 7.42
CA LEU A 17 -27.37 49.54 6.30
C LEU A 17 -26.15 49.07 5.47
N SER A 18 -25.01 49.77 5.48
CA SER A 18 -23.83 49.37 4.69
C SER A 18 -22.92 48.34 5.39
N LEU A 19 -23.03 48.19 6.71
CA LEU A 19 -22.29 47.16 7.48
C LEU A 19 -23.03 45.81 7.54
N LEU A 20 -24.36 45.85 7.42
CA LEU A 20 -25.21 44.65 7.28
C LEU A 20 -25.11 44.02 5.89
N SER A 21 -24.87 44.81 4.84
CA SER A 21 -24.68 44.26 3.48
C SER A 21 -23.33 43.53 3.34
N LEU A 22 -22.24 44.03 3.94
CA LEU A 22 -20.93 43.36 3.86
C LEU A 22 -20.88 42.03 4.63
N SER A 23 -21.56 41.92 5.77
CA SER A 23 -21.56 40.71 6.59
C SER A 23 -22.36 39.55 5.98
N ILE A 24 -23.29 39.85 5.06
CA ILE A 24 -24.06 38.84 4.31
C ILE A 24 -23.43 38.56 2.94
N LEU A 25 -22.93 39.59 2.24
CA LEU A 25 -22.39 39.43 0.89
C LEU A 25 -21.03 38.75 0.86
N LEU A 26 -20.18 38.94 1.88
CA LEU A 26 -18.86 38.31 1.94
C LEU A 26 -18.91 36.77 2.06
N PRO A 27 -19.71 36.15 2.95
CA PRO A 27 -19.84 34.69 3.00
C PRO A 27 -20.56 34.12 1.76
N LEU A 28 -21.51 34.86 1.17
CA LEU A 28 -22.14 34.47 -0.11
C LEU A 28 -21.15 34.47 -1.26
N PHE A 29 -20.31 35.50 -1.36
CA PHE A 29 -19.26 35.60 -2.35
C PHE A 29 -18.19 34.52 -2.17
N LEU A 30 -17.74 34.26 -0.93
CA LEU A 30 -16.82 33.18 -0.62
C LEU A 30 -17.43 31.80 -0.90
N HIS A 31 -18.73 31.59 -0.65
CA HIS A 31 -19.42 30.35 -0.97
C HIS A 31 -19.58 30.15 -2.49
N LEU A 32 -19.87 31.21 -3.25
CA LEU A 32 -19.89 31.20 -4.72
C LEU A 32 -18.51 30.93 -5.31
N LEU A 33 -17.47 31.56 -4.77
CA LEU A 33 -16.08 31.34 -5.19
C LEU A 33 -15.65 29.89 -4.89
N TRP A 34 -16.03 29.35 -3.72
CA TRP A 34 -15.82 27.96 -3.35
C TRP A 34 -16.54 27.00 -4.32
N ARG A 35 -17.81 27.28 -4.68
CA ARG A 35 -18.55 26.48 -5.67
C ARG A 35 -17.96 26.57 -7.08
N LEU A 36 -17.41 27.71 -7.48
CA LEU A 36 -16.82 27.90 -8.82
C LEU A 36 -15.42 27.30 -8.93
N LEU A 37 -14.64 27.32 -7.85
CA LEU A 37 -13.25 26.83 -7.85
C LEU A 37 -13.14 25.34 -7.51
N LEU A 38 -14.12 24.74 -6.83
CA LEU A 38 -14.04 23.35 -6.33
C LEU A 38 -15.16 22.42 -6.83
N ASN A 39 -16.01 22.85 -7.76
CA ASN A 39 -17.01 21.96 -8.37
C ASN A 39 -16.75 21.71 -9.86
N PRO A 40 -16.05 20.61 -10.22
CA PRO A 40 -16.05 20.13 -11.59
C PRO A 40 -17.44 19.56 -11.88
N GLN A 41 -18.25 20.26 -12.69
CA GLN A 41 -19.55 19.75 -13.09
C GLN A 41 -19.39 18.43 -13.87
N ASN A 42 -19.82 17.34 -13.25
CA ASN A 42 -20.37 16.19 -13.96
C ASN A 42 -21.67 16.63 -14.65
N PRO A 43 -21.80 16.54 -15.98
CA PRO A 43 -23.08 16.79 -16.62
C PRO A 43 -24.02 15.60 -16.37
N LYS A 44 -25.17 15.85 -15.74
CA LYS A 44 -26.32 14.93 -15.74
C LYS A 44 -27.17 15.18 -17.00
N PRO A 45 -27.86 14.14 -17.52
CA PRO A 45 -28.45 14.16 -18.86
C PRO A 45 -29.77 14.95 -18.89
N SER A 46 -29.95 15.73 -19.94
CA SER A 46 -31.23 16.36 -20.28
C SER A 46 -32.12 15.37 -21.02
N THR A 47 -33.26 15.02 -20.42
CA THR A 47 -34.39 14.40 -21.12
C THR A 47 -35.07 15.47 -21.99
N GLN A 48 -34.83 15.44 -23.29
CA GLN A 48 -35.73 16.03 -24.28
C GLN A 48 -36.08 14.95 -25.29
N ALA A 49 -37.37 14.64 -25.38
CA ALA A 49 -37.94 13.78 -26.40
C ALA A 49 -38.06 14.57 -27.71
N HIS A 50 -37.53 14.02 -28.81
CA HIS A 50 -37.89 14.34 -30.20
C HIS A 50 -37.35 13.24 -31.15
N PRO A 51 -37.88 13.15 -32.38
CA PRO A 51 -38.62 12.00 -32.89
C PRO A 51 -37.77 10.90 -33.53
N GLU A 52 -38.39 9.74 -33.73
CA GLU A 52 -37.86 8.55 -34.38
C GLU A 52 -37.13 8.87 -35.70
N GLY A 53 -35.80 8.81 -35.66
CA GLY A 53 -34.92 8.85 -36.81
C GLY A 53 -33.96 7.66 -36.76
N LYS A 54 -33.96 6.84 -37.82
CA LYS A 54 -33.19 5.59 -37.97
C LYS A 54 -31.72 5.72 -37.53
N PRO A 55 -31.14 4.72 -36.85
CA PRO A 55 -29.78 4.81 -36.32
C PRO A 55 -28.76 4.71 -37.47
N THR A 56 -27.99 5.78 -37.68
CA THR A 56 -26.72 5.69 -38.41
C THR A 56 -25.60 5.50 -37.40
N ALA A 57 -24.99 4.32 -37.43
CA ALA A 57 -23.96 3.89 -36.50
C ALA A 57 -22.67 4.71 -36.66
N ARG A 58 -22.48 5.74 -35.83
CA ARG A 58 -21.21 6.45 -35.72
C ARG A 58 -20.33 5.69 -34.71
N LYS A 59 -19.42 4.84 -35.22
CA LYS A 59 -18.40 4.16 -34.42
C LYS A 59 -17.51 5.20 -33.72
N LYS A 60 -17.71 5.41 -32.41
CA LYS A 60 -16.69 6.05 -31.57
C LYS A 60 -15.52 5.08 -31.47
N SER A 61 -14.39 5.45 -32.08
CA SER A 61 -13.11 4.77 -31.87
C SER A 61 -12.73 4.91 -30.39
N GLN A 62 -12.94 3.85 -29.61
CA GLN A 62 -12.27 3.69 -28.32
C GLN A 62 -10.79 3.43 -28.62
N SER A 63 -9.95 4.47 -28.61
CA SER A 63 -8.51 4.25 -28.58
C SER A 63 -8.19 3.59 -27.23
N SER A 64 -7.85 2.30 -27.26
CA SER A 64 -7.28 1.59 -26.12
C SER A 64 -6.18 2.45 -25.49
N PHE A 65 -6.24 2.66 -24.16
CA PHE A 65 -5.19 3.35 -23.41
C PHE A 65 -3.81 2.67 -23.61
N TYR A 66 -3.80 1.39 -23.99
CA TYR A 66 -2.62 0.59 -24.26
C TYR A 66 -2.25 0.49 -25.76
N GLY A 67 -2.94 1.23 -26.63
CA GLY A 67 -2.80 1.10 -28.08
C GLY A 67 -3.27 -0.27 -28.60
N THR A 68 -3.07 -0.50 -29.89
CA THR A 68 -3.21 -1.83 -30.49
C THR A 68 -2.02 -2.68 -30.03
N PRO A 69 -2.21 -3.88 -29.44
CA PRO A 69 -1.10 -4.68 -28.95
C PRO A 69 -0.23 -5.11 -30.12
N THR A 70 0.86 -4.39 -30.34
CA THR A 70 1.92 -4.80 -31.26
C THR A 70 2.86 -5.66 -30.44
N THR A 71 2.65 -6.97 -30.47
CA THR A 71 3.55 -7.94 -29.85
C THR A 71 4.90 -7.87 -30.56
N THR A 72 5.76 -6.97 -30.09
CA THR A 72 7.16 -6.95 -30.51
C THR A 72 7.86 -8.08 -29.76
N PRO A 73 8.41 -9.10 -30.45
CA PRO A 73 9.18 -10.14 -29.78
C PRO A 73 10.33 -9.49 -29.00
N LEU A 74 10.43 -9.79 -27.71
CA LEU A 74 11.56 -9.34 -26.91
C LEU A 74 12.80 -10.11 -27.38
N ASN A 75 13.77 -9.39 -27.93
CA ASN A 75 15.07 -9.95 -28.29
C ASN A 75 15.96 -10.00 -27.04
N PHE A 76 16.28 -11.21 -26.60
CA PHE A 76 17.18 -11.48 -25.47
C PHE A 76 18.57 -11.95 -25.92
N THR A 77 18.92 -11.88 -27.22
CA THR A 77 20.17 -12.41 -27.77
C THR A 77 21.41 -11.75 -27.13
N ASN A 78 21.27 -10.53 -26.63
CA ASN A 78 22.34 -9.78 -25.94
C ASN A 78 22.17 -9.75 -24.41
N VAL A 79 21.25 -10.54 -23.85
CA VAL A 79 21.04 -10.62 -22.40
C VAL A 79 21.68 -11.90 -21.90
N ALA A 80 22.76 -11.77 -21.12
CA ALA A 80 23.35 -12.91 -20.44
C ALA A 80 22.32 -13.56 -19.50
N PRO A 81 22.07 -14.87 -19.60
CA PRO A 81 21.17 -15.57 -18.68
C PRO A 81 21.64 -15.43 -17.24
N PHE A 82 20.68 -15.34 -16.30
CA PHE A 82 21.02 -15.37 -14.88
C PHE A 82 21.69 -16.72 -14.55
N PRO A 83 22.86 -16.72 -13.88
CA PRO A 83 23.58 -17.96 -13.61
C PRO A 83 22.73 -18.90 -12.74
N THR A 84 22.54 -20.12 -13.23
CA THR A 84 21.67 -21.15 -12.61
C THR A 84 22.38 -21.98 -11.54
N SER A 85 23.69 -21.80 -11.36
CA SER A 85 24.47 -22.42 -10.30
C SER A 85 25.26 -21.36 -9.55
N PRO A 86 25.37 -21.46 -8.21
CA PRO A 86 26.38 -20.72 -7.46
C PRO A 86 27.74 -21.33 -7.84
N SER A 87 28.34 -20.85 -8.93
CA SER A 87 29.75 -21.12 -9.20
C SER A 87 30.53 -20.55 -8.01
N SER A 88 31.32 -21.38 -7.34
CA SER A 88 32.17 -21.01 -6.20
C SER A 88 33.19 -19.89 -6.50
N SER A 89 33.24 -19.41 -7.74
CA SER A 89 34.18 -18.41 -8.24
C SER A 89 33.54 -17.16 -8.87
N SER A 90 32.20 -17.00 -8.88
CA SER A 90 31.58 -15.73 -9.31
C SER A 90 30.86 -15.06 -8.15
N SER A 91 31.45 -13.96 -7.68
CA SER A 91 30.79 -12.93 -6.88
C SER A 91 29.76 -12.22 -7.76
N SER A 92 28.69 -12.92 -8.16
CA SER A 92 27.54 -12.27 -8.75
C SER A 92 26.89 -11.43 -7.64
N PRO A 93 26.77 -10.11 -7.80
CA PRO A 93 26.28 -9.21 -6.73
C PRO A 93 24.81 -9.44 -6.36
N HIS A 94 24.10 -10.35 -7.03
CA HIS A 94 22.65 -10.52 -6.93
C HIS A 94 22.18 -11.79 -6.21
N VAL A 95 23.08 -12.69 -5.80
CA VAL A 95 22.71 -13.84 -4.97
C VAL A 95 22.99 -13.48 -3.52
N SER A 96 21.96 -13.09 -2.78
CA SER A 96 22.08 -12.99 -1.32
C SER A 96 22.33 -14.39 -0.78
N THR A 97 23.52 -14.65 -0.24
CA THR A 97 23.89 -15.93 0.37
C THR A 97 23.12 -16.14 1.67
N GLU A 98 22.86 -15.07 2.41
CA GLU A 98 21.99 -15.08 3.58
C GLU A 98 20.57 -14.62 3.24
N PRO A 99 19.52 -15.18 3.86
CA PRO A 99 18.17 -14.67 3.74
C PRO A 99 18.08 -13.22 4.21
N ASP A 100 17.36 -12.37 3.47
CA ASP A 100 17.11 -11.00 3.91
C ASP A 100 16.40 -11.04 5.28
N ARG A 101 16.88 -10.23 6.24
CA ARG A 101 16.33 -10.14 7.61
C ARG A 101 15.54 -8.85 7.78
N TRP A 102 14.47 -8.69 7.00
CA TRP A 102 13.65 -7.46 6.99
C TRP A 102 13.08 -7.10 8.37
N TYR A 103 12.90 -8.07 9.26
CA TYR A 103 12.49 -7.86 10.64
C TYR A 103 13.49 -7.04 11.48
N ARG A 104 14.74 -6.89 11.03
CA ARG A 104 15.76 -6.02 11.64
C ARG A 104 15.69 -4.57 11.17
N ASP A 105 15.00 -4.29 10.06
CA ASP A 105 14.87 -2.93 9.54
C ASP A 105 13.96 -2.10 10.47
N ARG A 106 14.59 -1.27 11.31
CA ARG A 106 13.92 -0.40 12.29
C ARG A 106 13.01 0.64 11.64
N THR A 107 13.17 0.91 10.33
CA THR A 107 12.27 1.83 9.60
C THR A 107 10.92 1.18 9.27
N LEU A 108 10.88 -0.15 9.22
CA LEU A 108 9.69 -0.94 8.92
C LEU A 108 8.91 -1.28 10.17
N ILE A 109 9.58 -1.80 11.18
CA ILE A 109 8.99 -2.13 12.48
C ILE A 109 9.42 -1.00 13.41
N SER A 110 8.68 0.09 13.29
CA SER A 110 9.05 1.35 13.93
C SER A 110 9.07 1.22 15.44
N ALA A 111 9.89 2.06 16.06
CA ALA A 111 9.92 2.17 17.51
C ALA A 111 8.52 2.52 18.06
N PRO A 112 8.22 2.11 19.32
CA PRO A 112 6.88 2.22 19.88
C PRO A 112 6.29 3.63 19.83
N ASP A 113 7.12 4.67 19.80
CA ASP A 113 6.78 6.09 19.79
C ASP A 113 6.30 6.62 18.43
N ARG A 114 6.52 5.90 17.33
CA ARG A 114 6.16 6.40 15.97
C ARG A 114 4.71 6.09 15.60
N VAL A 115 4.01 7.11 15.07
CA VAL A 115 2.69 6.94 14.46
C VAL A 115 2.79 6.13 13.18
N TYR A 116 1.98 5.07 13.06
CA TYR A 116 1.93 4.24 11.87
C TYR A 116 1.32 5.00 10.68
N THR A 117 2.04 5.07 9.56
CA THR A 117 1.54 5.64 8.29
C THR A 117 1.36 4.55 7.23
N PRO A 118 0.15 4.30 6.68
CA PRO A 118 -0.11 3.24 5.71
C PRO A 118 0.74 3.26 4.43
N THR A 119 1.24 4.44 4.05
CA THR A 119 2.15 4.61 2.91
C THR A 119 3.51 3.93 3.10
N MET A 120 3.84 3.54 4.34
CA MET A 120 5.05 2.86 4.81
C MET A 120 6.23 2.90 3.85
N ALA A 121 7.00 3.98 3.99
CA ALA A 121 8.37 4.12 3.51
C ALA A 121 8.54 3.85 2.02
N LEU A 122 7.72 4.50 1.19
CA LEU A 122 8.07 4.66 -0.23
C LEU A 122 9.47 5.29 -0.30
N ARG A 123 10.43 4.52 -0.80
CA ARG A 123 11.83 4.92 -0.93
C ARG A 123 12.31 4.69 -2.34
N THR A 124 13.34 5.42 -2.73
CA THR A 124 14.05 5.13 -3.98
C THR A 124 14.70 3.75 -3.89
N CYS A 125 14.64 2.99 -4.98
CA CYS A 125 15.30 1.70 -5.09
C CYS A 125 16.43 1.82 -6.13
N PRO A 126 17.64 1.37 -5.82
CA PRO A 126 18.69 1.21 -6.82
C PRO A 126 18.26 0.23 -7.93
N PHE A 127 18.79 0.41 -9.14
CA PHE A 127 18.45 -0.39 -10.31
C PHE A 127 18.93 -1.83 -10.24
N ASP A 128 20.12 -2.01 -9.69
CA ASP A 128 20.72 -3.28 -9.32
C ASP A 128 19.98 -4.01 -8.19
N ASP A 129 19.11 -3.31 -7.46
CA ASP A 129 18.32 -3.85 -6.35
C ASP A 129 16.87 -4.18 -6.71
N TRP A 130 16.40 -3.93 -7.94
CA TRP A 130 14.97 -4.10 -8.26
C TRP A 130 14.49 -5.56 -8.16
N LEU A 131 15.36 -6.54 -8.38
CA LEU A 131 15.09 -7.98 -8.36
C LEU A 131 16.03 -8.66 -7.38
N ARG A 132 15.46 -9.25 -6.32
CA ARG A 132 16.21 -10.00 -5.30
C ARG A 132 16.07 -11.50 -5.53
N VAL A 133 17.15 -12.14 -5.97
CA VAL A 133 17.23 -13.59 -6.10
C VAL A 133 18.01 -14.12 -4.89
N ASP A 134 17.42 -15.06 -4.17
CA ASP A 134 18.04 -15.73 -3.03
C ASP A 134 18.13 -17.23 -3.30
N THR A 135 18.80 -17.95 -2.40
CA THR A 135 18.93 -19.41 -2.44
C THR A 135 17.57 -20.13 -2.46
N ASN A 136 16.51 -19.50 -1.94
CA ASN A 136 15.15 -20.04 -1.92
C ASN A 136 14.37 -19.80 -3.24
N TYR A 137 14.94 -19.05 -4.19
CA TYR A 137 14.25 -18.71 -5.43
C TYR A 137 13.78 -19.93 -6.24
N PRO A 138 14.58 -21.00 -6.46
CA PRO A 138 14.11 -22.17 -7.19
C PRO A 138 12.89 -22.83 -6.53
N ALA A 139 12.93 -23.04 -5.21
CA ALA A 139 11.82 -23.63 -4.45
C ALA A 139 10.54 -22.77 -4.56
N ARG A 140 10.67 -21.44 -4.47
CA ARG A 140 9.55 -20.50 -4.64
C ARG A 140 8.94 -20.57 -6.04
N MET A 141 9.76 -20.70 -7.08
CA MET A 141 9.28 -20.82 -8.45
C MET A 141 8.57 -22.15 -8.69
N THR A 142 9.06 -23.24 -8.10
CA THR A 142 8.37 -24.54 -8.10
C THR A 142 7.02 -24.44 -7.40
N HIS A 143 6.96 -23.85 -6.19
CA HIS A 143 5.70 -23.66 -5.47
C HIS A 143 4.69 -22.83 -6.29
N LYS A 144 5.12 -21.72 -6.91
CA LYS A 144 4.26 -20.93 -7.79
C LYS A 144 3.72 -21.74 -8.96
N ARG A 145 4.54 -22.59 -9.58
CA ARG A 145 4.10 -23.48 -10.67
C ARG A 145 3.05 -24.45 -10.18
N ASN A 146 3.27 -25.10 -9.03
CA ASN A 146 2.31 -26.01 -8.44
C ASN A 146 0.96 -25.33 -8.13
N VAL A 147 0.99 -24.10 -7.61
CA VAL A 147 -0.23 -23.30 -7.38
C VAL A 147 -0.97 -23.01 -8.70
N LEU A 148 -0.24 -22.64 -9.76
CA LEU A 148 -0.84 -22.40 -11.07
C LEU A 148 -1.41 -23.68 -11.69
N ASP A 149 -0.74 -24.81 -11.53
CA ASP A 149 -1.22 -26.10 -12.02
C ASP A 149 -2.47 -26.55 -11.26
N ALA A 150 -2.52 -26.34 -9.95
CA ALA A 150 -3.64 -26.73 -9.09
C ALA A 150 -4.88 -25.84 -9.28
N TYR A 151 -4.70 -24.51 -9.38
CA TYR A 151 -5.82 -23.56 -9.32
C TYR A 151 -6.06 -22.81 -10.63
N GLY A 152 -5.05 -22.68 -11.49
CA GLY A 152 -5.14 -22.07 -12.81
C GLY A 152 -5.63 -20.62 -12.83
N TRP A 153 -5.96 -20.15 -14.02
CA TRP A 153 -6.80 -18.97 -14.20
C TRP A 153 -8.27 -19.34 -14.01
N LYS A 154 -8.95 -18.64 -13.10
CA LYS A 154 -10.42 -18.64 -12.98
C LYS A 154 -10.85 -17.23 -12.60
N GLN A 155 -12.02 -16.80 -13.05
CA GLN A 155 -12.56 -15.47 -12.72
C GLN A 155 -12.80 -15.31 -11.22
N VAL A 156 -13.17 -16.40 -10.53
CA VAL A 156 -13.33 -16.48 -9.08
C VAL A 156 -12.58 -17.72 -8.57
N GLY A 157 -11.85 -17.60 -7.47
CA GLY A 157 -11.15 -18.72 -6.81
C GLY A 157 -9.95 -19.30 -7.57
N GLY A 158 -9.52 -18.68 -8.68
CA GLY A 158 -8.31 -19.05 -9.40
C GLY A 158 -7.08 -18.33 -8.86
N ALA A 159 -5.89 -18.86 -9.16
CA ALA A 159 -4.61 -18.30 -8.71
C ALA A 159 -4.36 -16.85 -9.20
N MET A 160 -4.99 -16.50 -10.32
CA MET A 160 -4.85 -15.19 -10.97
C MET A 160 -6.16 -14.38 -10.94
N ALA A 161 -7.17 -14.80 -10.18
CA ALA A 161 -8.45 -14.08 -10.09
C ALA A 161 -8.26 -12.66 -9.53
N CYS A 162 -8.80 -11.65 -10.21
CA CYS A 162 -8.94 -10.32 -9.61
C CYS A 162 -10.21 -10.32 -8.77
N ARG A 163 -10.05 -10.17 -7.46
CA ARG A 163 -11.16 -10.07 -6.52
C ARG A 163 -11.91 -8.74 -6.70
N PRO A 164 -13.25 -8.71 -6.78
CA PRO A 164 -14.01 -7.46 -6.91
C PRO A 164 -13.67 -6.43 -5.82
N GLU A 165 -13.43 -6.90 -4.59
CA GLU A 165 -13.08 -6.09 -3.43
C GLU A 165 -11.76 -5.31 -3.63
N ALA A 166 -10.86 -5.80 -4.50
CA ALA A 166 -9.59 -5.16 -4.80
C ALA A 166 -9.70 -4.04 -5.86
N GLU A 167 -10.85 -3.89 -6.55
CA GLU A 167 -10.96 -2.98 -7.69
C GLU A 167 -10.66 -1.52 -7.32
N ALA A 168 -11.22 -1.04 -6.22
CA ALA A 168 -10.99 0.33 -5.76
C ALA A 168 -9.50 0.59 -5.46
N ALA A 169 -8.85 -0.34 -4.76
CA ALA A 169 -7.43 -0.27 -4.46
C ALA A 169 -6.56 -0.31 -5.72
N VAL A 170 -6.91 -1.14 -6.71
CA VAL A 170 -6.22 -1.19 -8.00
C VAL A 170 -6.36 0.14 -8.76
N ARG A 171 -7.55 0.76 -8.75
CA ARG A 171 -7.78 2.06 -9.42
C ARG A 171 -6.97 3.19 -8.78
N GLU A 172 -6.95 3.26 -7.45
CA GLU A 172 -6.12 4.21 -6.72
C GLU A 172 -4.63 4.02 -7.04
N LEU A 173 -4.16 2.78 -6.99
CA LEU A 173 -2.79 2.41 -7.30
C LEU A 173 -2.39 2.82 -8.72
N LEU A 174 -3.24 2.53 -9.72
CA LEU A 174 -3.03 2.95 -11.11
C LEU A 174 -3.03 4.48 -11.24
N GLY A 175 -3.87 5.18 -10.48
CA GLY A 175 -3.89 6.65 -10.41
C GLY A 175 -2.55 7.21 -9.94
N PHE A 176 -2.02 6.69 -8.83
CA PHE A 176 -0.70 7.05 -8.32
C PHE A 176 0.40 6.75 -9.34
N PHE A 177 0.32 5.60 -10.03
CA PHE A 177 1.36 5.16 -10.95
C PHE A 177 1.47 5.97 -12.24
N LYS A 178 0.45 6.73 -12.64
CA LYS A 178 0.53 7.61 -13.82
C LYS A 178 1.75 8.55 -13.76
N ASN A 179 2.19 8.93 -12.56
CA ASN A 179 3.28 9.89 -12.36
C ASN A 179 4.65 9.24 -12.10
N VAL A 180 4.76 7.92 -12.05
CA VAL A 180 6.04 7.21 -11.85
C VAL A 180 6.83 7.21 -13.16
N ALA A 181 7.97 7.90 -13.19
CA ALA A 181 8.84 7.95 -14.37
C ALA A 181 9.74 6.71 -14.52
N ALA A 182 10.21 6.45 -15.75
CA ALA A 182 11.05 5.28 -16.07
C ALA A 182 12.54 5.47 -15.73
N ASP A 183 12.93 6.62 -15.20
CA ASP A 183 14.29 6.96 -14.76
C ASP A 183 14.56 6.57 -13.30
N ARG A 184 13.52 6.18 -12.55
CA ARG A 184 13.62 5.78 -11.16
C ARG A 184 12.85 4.50 -10.87
N LEU A 185 13.23 3.86 -9.77
CA LEU A 185 12.49 2.78 -9.16
C LEU A 185 12.04 3.24 -7.79
N LEU A 186 10.83 2.85 -7.43
CA LEU A 186 10.29 3.06 -6.10
C LEU A 186 10.13 1.71 -5.44
N MET A 187 10.41 1.64 -4.16
CA MET A 187 10.17 0.46 -3.35
C MET A 187 9.41 0.85 -2.10
N ARG A 188 8.49 -0.03 -1.71
CA ARG A 188 7.81 0.01 -0.42
C ARG A 188 7.88 -1.36 0.21
N VAL A 189 7.58 -1.41 1.50
CA VAL A 189 7.39 -2.67 2.20
C VAL A 189 5.99 -2.70 2.79
N ASN A 190 5.30 -3.81 2.58
CA ASN A 190 4.04 -4.13 3.22
C ASN A 190 4.27 -5.28 4.21
N TRP A 191 3.38 -5.43 5.19
CA TRP A 191 3.49 -6.49 6.18
C TRP A 191 2.11 -7.07 6.53
N GLY A 192 2.10 -8.23 7.17
CA GLY A 192 0.92 -8.87 7.75
C GLY A 192 1.31 -9.92 8.77
N ILE A 193 0.33 -10.41 9.53
CA ILE A 193 0.48 -11.57 10.41
C ILE A 193 -0.38 -12.69 9.84
N ASN A 194 0.24 -13.84 9.61
CA ASN A 194 -0.42 -15.05 9.18
C ASN A 194 -0.41 -16.06 10.32
N ASP A 195 -1.48 -16.85 10.44
CA ASP A 195 -1.61 -17.92 11.43
C ASP A 195 -0.84 -19.20 11.06
N ARG A 196 -0.35 -19.30 9.81
CA ARG A 196 0.35 -20.46 9.26
C ARG A 196 1.41 -20.08 8.21
N GLU A 197 2.34 -21.00 7.97
CA GLU A 197 3.35 -20.88 6.93
C GLU A 197 2.78 -21.17 5.52
N GLU A 198 2.05 -20.20 4.99
CA GLU A 198 1.50 -20.26 3.63
C GLU A 198 1.94 -19.03 2.83
N LEU A 199 2.39 -19.25 1.59
CA LEU A 199 2.73 -18.17 0.67
C LEU A 199 1.50 -17.69 -0.10
N PHE A 200 0.58 -18.61 -0.41
CA PHE A 200 -0.55 -18.39 -1.29
C PHE A 200 -1.90 -18.61 -0.59
N PHE A 201 -2.62 -17.52 -0.31
CA PHE A 201 -3.93 -17.53 0.36
C PHE A 201 -5.07 -17.37 -0.65
N LEU A 202 -5.85 -18.44 -0.85
CA LEU A 202 -7.05 -18.42 -1.69
C LEU A 202 -8.26 -17.75 -1.04
N ASP A 203 -8.32 -17.79 0.28
CA ASP A 203 -9.30 -17.14 1.18
C ASP A 203 -8.93 -15.67 1.43
N GLY A 204 -7.64 -15.36 1.37
CA GLY A 204 -7.10 -14.00 1.49
C GLY A 204 -6.69 -13.66 2.92
N THR A 205 -5.90 -12.61 3.06
CA THR A 205 -5.22 -12.25 4.31
C THR A 205 -5.78 -10.99 4.97
N HIS A 206 -6.92 -10.48 4.50
CA HIS A 206 -7.51 -9.23 4.98
C HIS A 206 -9.01 -9.38 5.24
N LEU A 207 -9.54 -8.50 6.09
CA LEU A 207 -10.98 -8.33 6.31
C LEU A 207 -11.48 -7.06 5.64
N TYR A 208 -12.73 -7.07 5.23
CA TYR A 208 -13.45 -5.96 4.62
C TYR A 208 -14.71 -5.62 5.40
N GLU A 209 -15.30 -4.47 5.10
CA GLU A 209 -16.54 -4.03 5.73
C GLU A 209 -17.65 -5.07 5.50
N GLY A 210 -18.25 -5.53 6.60
CA GLY A 210 -19.26 -6.61 6.60
C GLY A 210 -18.72 -7.98 6.99
N ASP A 211 -17.40 -8.18 7.05
CA ASP A 211 -16.83 -9.43 7.55
C ASP A 211 -17.00 -9.56 9.06
N GLU A 212 -17.35 -10.76 9.52
CA GLU A 212 -17.32 -11.08 10.95
C GLU A 212 -15.89 -11.39 11.40
N ALA A 213 -15.49 -10.82 12.54
CA ALA A 213 -14.16 -11.00 13.09
C ALA A 213 -14.26 -11.27 14.59
N ALA A 214 -13.91 -12.48 14.99
CA ALA A 214 -13.80 -12.88 16.39
C ALA A 214 -12.38 -13.37 16.68
N PRO A 215 -11.87 -13.21 17.91
CA PRO A 215 -10.62 -13.82 18.32
C PRO A 215 -10.65 -15.33 18.12
N ASP A 216 -9.64 -15.86 17.44
CA ASP A 216 -9.48 -17.30 17.31
C ASP A 216 -8.57 -17.80 18.43
N GLU A 217 -9.18 -18.49 19.40
CA GLU A 217 -8.46 -19.05 20.56
C GLU A 217 -7.60 -20.27 20.19
N LYS A 218 -7.73 -20.80 18.96
CA LYS A 218 -6.96 -21.95 18.48
C LYS A 218 -5.67 -21.57 17.76
N ILE A 219 -5.33 -20.28 17.70
CA ILE A 219 -4.09 -19.84 17.06
C ILE A 219 -2.89 -20.44 17.78
N ASP A 220 -2.17 -21.29 17.05
CA ASP A 220 -0.89 -21.83 17.48
C ASP A 220 0.23 -20.81 17.17
N ILE A 221 0.73 -20.17 18.22
CA ILE A 221 1.83 -19.19 18.15
C ILE A 221 3.06 -19.76 17.44
N SER A 222 3.32 -21.08 17.53
CA SER A 222 4.47 -21.70 16.88
C SER A 222 4.40 -21.68 15.34
N GLN A 223 3.19 -21.52 14.78
CA GLN A 223 2.91 -21.47 13.34
C GLN A 223 2.75 -20.04 12.81
N VAL A 224 2.59 -19.06 13.71
CA VAL A 224 2.39 -17.66 13.33
C VAL A 224 3.61 -17.13 12.57
N GLN A 225 3.35 -16.46 11.45
CA GLN A 225 4.36 -15.83 10.62
C GLN A 225 4.20 -14.32 10.60
N LEU A 226 5.31 -13.59 10.73
CA LEU A 226 5.41 -12.24 10.21
C LEU A 226 5.62 -12.31 8.70
N ARG A 227 4.61 -11.89 7.94
CA ARG A 227 4.67 -11.76 6.49
C ARG A 227 5.20 -10.38 6.15
N ILE A 228 6.29 -10.32 5.38
CA ILE A 228 6.82 -9.07 4.82
C ILE A 228 6.81 -9.16 3.30
N GLU A 229 6.40 -8.09 2.63
CA GLU A 229 6.33 -7.99 1.19
C GLU A 229 7.16 -6.80 0.72
N ARG A 230 8.32 -7.10 0.13
CA ARG A 230 9.12 -6.10 -0.58
C ARG A 230 8.50 -5.88 -1.95
N GLN A 231 8.02 -4.66 -2.19
CA GLN A 231 7.29 -4.30 -3.40
C GLN A 231 8.06 -3.25 -4.17
N VAL A 232 8.59 -3.62 -5.34
CA VAL A 232 9.32 -2.69 -6.23
C VAL A 232 8.45 -2.33 -7.41
N LEU A 233 8.44 -1.04 -7.75
CA LEU A 233 7.67 -0.46 -8.83
C LEU A 233 8.60 0.05 -9.92
N ARG A 234 8.37 -0.43 -11.14
CA ARG A 234 9.13 -0.06 -12.32
C ARG A 234 8.23 0.27 -13.50
N ARG A 235 8.34 1.48 -14.03
CA ARG A 235 7.88 1.76 -15.40
C ARG A 235 8.90 1.27 -16.40
N LEU A 236 8.50 0.40 -17.33
CA LEU A 236 9.35 -0.08 -18.42
C LEU A 236 9.58 1.05 -19.44
N PRO A 237 10.82 1.36 -19.81
CA PRO A 237 11.15 2.56 -20.60
C PRO A 237 10.62 2.51 -22.04
N ARG A 238 10.49 1.31 -22.62
CA ARG A 238 10.04 1.14 -24.02
C ARG A 238 8.52 1.05 -24.15
N SER A 239 7.87 0.23 -23.32
CA SER A 239 6.42 -0.03 -23.41
C SER A 239 5.58 0.90 -22.54
N GLY A 240 6.18 1.58 -21.57
CA GLY A 240 5.45 2.35 -20.56
C GLY A 240 4.67 1.50 -19.55
N ALA A 241 4.69 0.16 -19.67
CA ALA A 241 4.02 -0.74 -18.74
C ALA A 241 4.60 -0.60 -17.32
N ILE A 242 3.74 -0.79 -16.31
CA ILE A 242 4.14 -0.74 -14.90
C ILE A 242 4.24 -2.17 -14.38
N CYS A 243 5.44 -2.53 -13.92
CA CYS A 243 5.69 -3.77 -13.22
C CYS A 243 5.74 -3.50 -11.72
N MET A 244 4.91 -4.24 -10.97
CA MET A 244 4.99 -4.31 -9.51
C MET A 244 5.52 -5.68 -9.12
N LEU A 245 6.74 -5.70 -8.59
CA LEU A 245 7.44 -6.90 -8.16
C LEU A 245 7.23 -7.07 -6.66
N THR A 246 6.44 -8.06 -6.27
CA THR A 246 6.21 -8.40 -4.86
C THR A 246 7.00 -9.64 -4.48
N LYS A 247 8.04 -9.47 -3.65
CA LYS A 247 8.77 -10.58 -3.02
C LYS A 247 8.31 -10.72 -1.58
N THR A 248 7.66 -11.83 -1.28
CA THR A 248 7.18 -12.19 0.06
C THR A 248 8.26 -12.90 0.86
N TYR A 249 8.35 -12.57 2.14
CA TYR A 249 9.16 -13.22 3.16
C TYR A 249 8.21 -13.65 4.29
N LEU A 250 8.42 -14.85 4.80
CA LEU A 250 7.74 -15.36 5.98
C LEU A 250 8.81 -15.58 7.03
N TYR A 251 8.55 -15.09 8.24
CA TYR A 251 9.41 -15.29 9.39
C TYR A 251 8.56 -15.86 10.51
N ARG A 252 8.95 -17.02 11.05
CA ARG A 252 8.27 -17.60 12.20
C ARG A 252 8.39 -16.64 13.37
N LEU A 253 7.25 -16.24 13.92
CA LEU A 253 7.21 -15.21 14.96
C LEU A 253 8.03 -15.63 16.18
N VAL A 254 7.95 -16.92 16.53
CA VAL A 254 8.69 -17.49 17.66
C VAL A 254 10.21 -17.43 17.50
N GLU A 255 10.72 -17.49 16.26
CA GLU A 255 12.16 -17.45 15.99
C GLU A 255 12.70 -16.03 16.05
N ILE A 256 11.93 -15.07 15.50
CA ILE A 256 12.36 -13.66 15.45
C ILE A 256 12.07 -12.89 16.74
N ALA A 257 11.16 -13.38 17.59
CA ALA A 257 10.82 -12.72 18.86
C ALA A 257 11.95 -12.73 19.89
N GLU A 258 12.91 -13.66 19.76
CA GLU A 258 14.10 -13.73 20.60
C GLU A 258 15.15 -12.65 20.27
N GLU A 259 15.04 -12.01 19.10
CA GLU A 259 15.94 -10.92 18.72
C GLU A 259 15.75 -9.72 19.67
N PRO A 260 16.80 -9.24 20.34
CA PRO A 260 16.70 -8.17 21.34
C PRO A 260 15.92 -6.95 20.86
N GLY A 261 14.88 -6.58 21.62
CA GLY A 261 14.01 -5.45 21.37
C GLY A 261 13.10 -5.58 20.14
N PHE A 262 13.14 -6.68 19.37
CA PHE A 262 12.24 -6.87 18.23
C PHE A 262 10.78 -6.95 18.70
N ALA A 263 10.51 -7.79 19.71
CA ALA A 263 9.15 -8.00 20.21
C ALA A 263 8.53 -6.70 20.73
N ALA A 264 9.31 -5.88 21.45
CA ALA A 264 8.88 -4.57 21.93
C ALA A 264 8.52 -3.60 20.78
N ARG A 265 9.30 -3.58 19.69
CA ARG A 265 9.02 -2.73 18.51
C ARG A 265 7.75 -3.20 17.79
N LEU A 266 7.65 -4.50 17.50
CA LEU A 266 6.49 -5.06 16.82
C LEU A 266 5.23 -4.90 17.66
N GLY A 267 5.25 -5.32 18.93
CA GLY A 267 4.14 -5.17 19.86
C GLY A 267 3.69 -3.72 19.98
N GLY A 268 4.63 -2.79 20.22
CA GLY A 268 4.35 -1.35 20.28
C GLY A 268 3.66 -0.81 19.02
N MET A 269 4.13 -1.20 17.83
CA MET A 269 3.48 -0.86 16.56
C MET A 269 2.06 -1.44 16.48
N LEU A 270 1.88 -2.73 16.82
CA LEU A 270 0.61 -3.44 16.71
C LEU A 270 -0.45 -2.92 17.69
N HIS A 271 -0.05 -2.52 18.90
CA HIS A 271 -0.94 -1.87 19.87
C HIS A 271 -1.50 -0.54 19.37
N LYS A 272 -0.70 0.22 18.60
CA LYS A 272 -1.04 1.57 18.12
C LYS A 272 -1.63 1.61 16.71
N LEU A 273 -1.96 0.45 16.13
CA LEU A 273 -2.58 0.42 14.81
C LEU A 273 -3.93 1.16 14.80
N PRO A 274 -4.18 2.02 13.80
CA PRO A 274 -5.51 2.59 13.58
C PRO A 274 -6.55 1.49 13.42
N GLU A 275 -7.71 1.64 14.04
CA GLU A 275 -8.75 0.61 14.13
C GLU A 275 -9.12 0.00 12.77
N LYS A 276 -9.39 0.84 11.76
CA LYS A 276 -9.69 0.38 10.40
C LYS A 276 -8.59 -0.48 9.80
N LEU A 277 -7.33 -0.13 10.05
CA LEU A 277 -6.19 -0.89 9.56
C LEU A 277 -5.98 -2.18 10.36
N ALA A 278 -6.16 -2.13 11.68
CA ALA A 278 -6.13 -3.30 12.54
C ALA A 278 -7.17 -4.35 12.09
N PHE A 279 -8.40 -3.92 11.84
CA PHE A 279 -9.46 -4.75 11.30
C PHE A 279 -9.07 -5.31 9.93
N TYR A 280 -8.67 -4.45 8.98
CA TYR A 280 -8.23 -4.87 7.65
C TYR A 280 -7.10 -5.91 7.70
N LYS A 281 -6.13 -5.77 8.62
CA LYS A 281 -5.01 -6.69 8.84
C LYS A 281 -5.36 -7.92 9.70
N ARG A 282 -6.64 -8.21 9.92
CA ARG A 282 -7.14 -9.36 10.71
C ARG A 282 -6.75 -9.35 12.20
N LYS A 283 -6.33 -8.21 12.76
CA LYS A 283 -5.95 -8.10 14.19
C LYS A 283 -7.04 -8.62 15.15
N PRO A 284 -8.35 -8.46 14.91
CA PRO A 284 -9.36 -9.04 15.81
C PRO A 284 -9.27 -10.57 15.94
N VAL A 285 -8.76 -11.27 14.92
CA VAL A 285 -8.62 -12.73 14.90
C VAL A 285 -7.38 -13.17 15.67
N TRP A 286 -6.21 -12.62 15.32
CA TRP A 286 -4.92 -13.06 15.88
C TRP A 286 -4.38 -12.23 17.04
N GLY A 287 -4.96 -11.05 17.28
CA GLY A 287 -4.40 -10.02 18.17
C GLY A 287 -4.23 -10.49 19.60
N LYS A 288 -5.20 -11.24 20.14
CA LYS A 288 -5.15 -11.73 21.53
C LYS A 288 -3.92 -12.61 21.78
N ALA A 289 -3.73 -13.64 20.94
CA ALA A 289 -2.63 -14.58 21.08
C ALA A 289 -1.27 -13.92 20.78
N VAL A 290 -1.18 -13.18 19.67
CA VAL A 290 0.08 -12.60 19.19
C VAL A 290 0.59 -11.49 20.10
N LEU A 291 -0.28 -10.59 20.59
CA LEU A 291 0.15 -9.50 21.46
C LEU A 291 0.60 -10.04 22.82
N ALA A 292 -0.13 -11.00 23.40
CA ALA A 292 0.28 -11.62 24.67
C ALA A 292 1.68 -12.25 24.56
N TYR A 293 1.95 -12.96 23.46
CA TYR A 293 3.27 -13.53 23.20
C TYR A 293 4.35 -12.45 23.01
N LEU A 294 4.06 -11.39 22.26
CA LEU A 294 5.02 -10.30 22.04
C LEU A 294 5.33 -9.53 23.32
N ASP A 295 4.35 -9.33 24.22
CA ASP A 295 4.56 -8.67 25.50
C ASP A 295 5.46 -9.51 26.43
N GLU A 296 5.26 -10.84 26.47
CA GLU A 296 6.14 -11.77 27.17
C GLU A 296 7.58 -11.71 26.62
N MET A 297 7.72 -11.79 25.30
CA MET A 297 9.04 -11.78 24.65
C MET A 297 9.74 -10.43 24.76
N ALA A 298 8.99 -9.32 24.80
CA ALA A 298 9.54 -8.00 25.04
C ALA A 298 10.15 -7.87 26.44
N ALA A 299 9.54 -8.49 27.45
CA ALA A 299 10.09 -8.54 28.80
C ALA A 299 11.32 -9.46 28.91
N LYS A 300 11.30 -10.60 28.21
CA LYS A 300 12.39 -11.59 28.23
C LYS A 300 13.61 -11.16 27.41
N HIS A 301 13.40 -10.49 26.28
CA HIS A 301 14.44 -10.05 25.34
C HIS A 301 14.36 -8.53 25.12
N PRO A 302 14.66 -7.72 26.16
CA PRO A 302 14.61 -6.27 26.04
C PRO A 302 15.63 -5.76 25.02
N ALA A 303 15.46 -4.52 24.56
CA ALA A 303 16.46 -3.89 23.71
C ALA A 303 17.80 -3.80 24.45
N LEU A 304 18.88 -4.14 23.78
CA LEU A 304 20.22 -3.89 24.32
C LEU A 304 20.42 -2.37 24.43
N PRO A 305 21.11 -1.89 25.47
CA PRO A 305 21.60 -0.51 25.51
C PRO A 305 22.36 -0.25 24.22
N THR A 306 21.98 0.78 23.48
CA THR A 306 22.76 1.23 22.33
C THR A 306 24.03 1.90 22.85
N ASP A 307 25.18 1.67 22.20
CA ASP A 307 26.47 2.31 22.49
C ASP A 307 26.50 3.84 22.19
N ASP A 308 25.35 4.51 22.26
CA ASP A 308 25.16 5.94 21.98
C ASP A 308 24.62 6.66 23.24
N GLU A 309 25.27 6.45 24.40
CA GLU A 309 25.37 7.45 25.48
C GLU A 309 26.71 8.19 25.40
#